data_AF-A0A950KWP7-F1
#
_entry.id   AF-A0A950KWP7-F1
#
_cell.length_a   1.000
_cell.length_b   1.000
_cell.length_c   1.000
_cell.angle_alpha   90.00
_cell.angle_beta   90.00
_cell.angle_gamma   90.00
#
_symmetry.space_group_name_H-M   'P 1'
#
loop_
_entity.id
_entity.type
_entity.pdbx_description
1 polymer ?
#
loop_
_entity_poly.entity_id
_entity_poly.type
_entity_poly.pdbx_seq_one_letter_code
_entity_poly.pdbx_strand_id
1 'polypeptide(L)'
;MSETSTARQHVTYNPTGAEFQQDPFPSLRRLREHDPIHLTRQGWVLTRYDDCALVLASRQFGMRGIEHMLRRQMGPGPACDLVGGRFHSLDPPEHTRLRSLVVKAFSARRVEE
;
A
#
# COMPACT_ATOMS: atom_id res chain seq x y z
N MET A 1 32.15 19.70 -20.58
CA MET A 1 31.31 19.63 -19.36
C MET A 1 30.93 18.17 -19.21
N SER A 2 31.64 17.45 -18.34
CA SER A 2 31.51 15.99 -18.22
C SER A 2 30.37 15.65 -17.27
N GLU A 3 29.26 15.15 -17.81
CA GLU A 3 28.18 14.54 -17.03
C GLU A 3 28.73 13.30 -16.32
N THR A 4 28.84 13.38 -15.00
CA THR A 4 29.16 12.22 -14.18
C THR A 4 27.87 11.40 -14.09
N SER A 5 27.73 10.39 -14.96
CA SER A 5 26.69 9.38 -14.84
C SER A 5 26.99 8.55 -13.59
N THR A 6 26.46 8.97 -12.45
CA THR A 6 26.47 8.18 -11.22
C THR A 6 25.71 6.89 -11.53
N ALA A 7 26.42 5.77 -11.56
CA ALA A 7 25.81 4.46 -11.68
C ALA A 7 24.73 4.33 -10.60
N ARG A 8 23.46 4.33 -11.00
CA ARG A 8 22.35 4.05 -10.08
C ARG A 8 22.61 2.64 -9.54
N GLN A 9 22.94 2.53 -8.26
CA GLN A 9 23.02 1.24 -7.61
C GLN A 9 21.68 0.54 -7.81
N HIS A 10 21.70 -0.66 -8.38
CA HIS A 10 20.48 -1.43 -8.60
C HIS A 10 19.95 -1.87 -7.24
N VAL A 11 18.90 -1.19 -6.75
CA VAL A 11 18.25 -1.56 -5.50
C VAL A 11 17.22 -2.65 -5.79
N THR A 12 17.45 -3.85 -5.26
CA THR A 12 16.55 -4.99 -5.43
C THR A 12 15.46 -4.98 -4.35
N TYR A 13 14.19 -4.92 -4.77
CA TYR A 13 13.03 -5.15 -3.91
C TYR A 13 12.34 -6.46 -4.33
N ASN A 14 12.48 -7.51 -3.50
CA ASN A 14 11.81 -8.79 -3.70
C ASN A 14 11.09 -9.21 -2.41
N PRO A 15 9.85 -8.75 -2.19
CA PRO A 15 9.11 -9.03 -0.95
C PRO A 15 8.76 -10.50 -0.80
N THR A 16 8.74 -11.29 -1.87
CA THR A 16 8.43 -12.73 -1.86
C THR A 16 9.66 -13.61 -1.67
N GLY A 17 10.87 -13.03 -1.70
CA GLY A 17 12.12 -13.78 -1.52
C GLY A 17 12.32 -14.21 -0.07
N ALA A 18 12.92 -15.39 0.14
CA ALA A 18 13.15 -15.95 1.47
C ALA A 18 13.93 -14.98 2.39
N GLU A 19 14.99 -14.35 1.87
CA GLU A 19 15.79 -13.38 2.65
C GLU A 19 14.94 -12.22 3.16
N PHE A 20 14.06 -11.66 2.32
CA PHE A 20 13.19 -10.55 2.71
C PHE A 20 12.13 -11.00 3.72
N GLN A 21 11.58 -12.21 3.55
CA GLN A 21 10.59 -12.76 4.47
C GLN A 21 11.17 -13.06 5.87
N GLN A 22 12.45 -13.44 5.93
CA GLN A 22 13.16 -13.68 7.20
C GLN A 22 13.60 -12.36 7.86
N ASP A 23 14.21 -11.46 7.08
CA ASP A 23 14.63 -10.14 7.56
C ASP A 23 14.44 -9.08 6.47
N PRO A 24 13.33 -8.31 6.49
CA PRO A 24 13.08 -7.28 5.49
C PRO A 24 13.90 -6.01 5.73
N PHE A 25 14.43 -5.79 6.94
CA PHE A 25 14.96 -4.50 7.35
C PHE A 25 16.19 -4.04 6.56
N PRO A 26 17.17 -4.91 6.22
CA PRO A 26 18.30 -4.54 5.37
C PRO A 26 17.87 -4.06 3.99
N SER A 27 16.91 -4.75 3.37
CA SER A 27 16.39 -4.40 2.04
C SER A 27 15.58 -3.10 2.09
N LEU A 28 14.73 -2.92 3.10
CA LEU A 28 14.00 -1.67 3.31
C LEU A 28 14.93 -0.49 3.65
N ARG A 29 16.04 -0.72 4.35
CA ARG A 29 17.07 0.30 4.62
C ARG A 29 17.71 0.79 3.33
N ARG A 30 18.16 -0.13 2.47
CA ARG A 30 18.74 0.21 1.15
C ARG A 30 17.77 0.99 0.27
N LEU A 31 16.49 0.61 0.26
CA LEU A 31 15.45 1.37 -0.45
C LEU A 31 15.34 2.80 0.11
N ARG A 32 15.23 2.99 1.43
CA ARG A 32 15.14 4.33 2.03
C ARG A 32 16.32 5.25 1.69
N GLU A 33 17.52 4.67 1.63
CA GLU A 33 18.78 5.40 1.41
C GLU A 33 19.01 5.74 -0.07
N HIS A 34 18.67 4.83 -0.98
CA HIS A 34 19.09 4.94 -2.38
C HIS A 34 17.94 5.07 -3.38
N ASP A 35 16.74 4.57 -3.08
CA ASP A 35 15.56 4.63 -3.96
C ASP A 35 14.25 4.64 -3.14
N PRO A 36 13.96 5.74 -2.42
CA PRO A 36 12.92 5.76 -1.39
C PRO A 36 11.49 5.69 -1.93
N ILE A 37 11.31 6.03 -3.22
CA ILE A 37 10.06 5.96 -3.98
C ILE A 37 10.31 5.03 -5.18
N HIS A 38 10.27 3.73 -4.91
CA HIS A 38 10.70 2.70 -5.86
C HIS A 38 9.54 2.24 -6.73
N LEU A 39 9.73 2.17 -8.05
CA LEU A 39 8.72 1.68 -8.99
C LEU A 39 8.90 0.18 -9.28
N THR A 40 7.85 -0.59 -9.03
CA THR A 40 7.76 -2.02 -9.36
C THR A 40 6.77 -2.27 -10.48
N ARG A 41 6.68 -3.52 -10.97
CA ARG A 41 5.62 -3.93 -11.91
C ARG A 41 4.22 -3.84 -11.31
N GLN A 42 4.11 -3.88 -9.98
CA GLN A 42 2.85 -3.88 -9.24
C GLN A 42 2.44 -2.47 -8.77
N GLY A 43 3.34 -1.49 -8.86
CA GLY A 43 3.10 -0.11 -8.41
C GLY A 43 4.28 0.49 -7.66
N TRP A 44 4.01 1.61 -7.00
CA TRP A 44 4.99 2.36 -6.22
C TRP A 44 5.17 1.78 -4.82
N VAL A 45 6.42 1.76 -4.34
CA VAL A 45 6.82 1.36 -2.99
C VAL A 45 7.45 2.57 -2.32
N LEU A 46 6.82 3.06 -1.25
CA LEU A 46 7.33 4.18 -0.46
C LEU A 46 7.94 3.64 0.83
N THR A 47 9.12 4.15 1.18
CA THR A 47 9.86 3.60 2.33
C THR A 47 10.24 4.65 3.39
N ARG A 48 10.17 5.95 3.07
CA ARG A 48 10.34 7.02 4.06
C ARG A 48 9.03 7.30 4.77
N TYR A 49 9.12 7.61 6.06
CA TYR A 49 7.95 7.84 6.91
C TYR A 49 7.06 8.96 6.36
N ASP A 50 7.64 10.11 6.01
CA ASP A 50 6.88 11.28 5.55
C ASP A 50 6.10 11.00 4.27
N ASP A 51 6.70 10.28 3.32
CA ASP A 51 6.06 9.89 2.06
C ASP A 51 4.87 8.96 2.33
N CYS A 52 5.05 7.96 3.20
CA CYS A 52 3.98 7.05 3.62
C CYS A 52 2.85 7.79 4.33
N ALA A 53 3.19 8.67 5.28
CA ALA A 53 2.21 9.43 6.06
C ALA A 53 1.39 10.38 5.16
N LEU A 54 2.04 11.05 4.21
CA LEU A 54 1.39 11.92 3.24
C LEU A 54 0.38 11.14 2.38
N VAL A 55 0.79 10.00 1.83
CA VAL A 55 -0.08 9.17 0.99
C VAL A 55 -1.28 8.64 1.78
N LEU A 56 -1.06 8.14 3.00
CA LEU A 56 -2.12 7.58 3.84
C LEU A 56 -3.12 8.63 4.35
N ALA A 57 -2.69 9.89 4.52
CA ALA A 57 -3.57 10.97 4.96
C ALA A 57 -4.32 11.67 3.82
N SER A 58 -3.81 11.58 2.58
CA SER A 58 -4.35 12.30 1.44
C SER A 58 -5.55 11.60 0.80
N ARG A 59 -6.62 12.36 0.54
CA ARG A 59 -7.81 11.88 -0.21
C ARG A 59 -7.58 11.72 -1.71
N GLN A 60 -6.40 12.09 -2.21
CA GLN A 60 -6.03 11.90 -3.62
C GLN A 60 -5.69 10.45 -3.94
N PHE A 61 -5.35 9.66 -2.91
CA PHE A 61 -5.10 8.23 -3.02
C PHE A 61 -6.32 7.48 -2.48
N GLY A 62 -6.80 6.49 -3.24
CA GLY A 62 -8.01 5.74 -2.90
C GLY A 62 -8.06 4.40 -3.63
N MET A 63 -9.12 3.65 -3.38
CA MET A 63 -9.26 2.26 -3.81
C MET A 63 -9.81 2.09 -5.23
N ARG A 64 -10.34 3.15 -5.87
CA ARG A 64 -10.89 3.09 -7.25
C ARG A 64 -9.93 2.47 -8.28
N GLY A 65 -8.65 2.79 -8.21
CA GLY A 65 -7.63 2.21 -9.10
C GLY A 65 -7.44 0.72 -8.89
N ILE A 66 -7.51 0.27 -7.63
CA ILE A 66 -7.42 -1.13 -7.24
C ILE A 66 -8.68 -1.89 -7.66
N GLU A 67 -9.87 -1.30 -7.52
CA GLU A 67 -11.12 -1.90 -8.01
C GLU A 67 -11.05 -2.17 -9.52
N HIS A 68 -10.58 -1.20 -10.30
CA HIS A 68 -10.42 -1.37 -11.74
C HIS A 68 -9.41 -2.48 -12.09
N MET A 69 -8.28 -2.55 -11.36
CA MET A 69 -7.28 -3.60 -11.53
C MET A 69 -7.85 -4.99 -11.18
N LEU A 70 -8.58 -5.12 -10.07
CA LEU A 70 -9.24 -6.36 -9.66
C LEU A 70 -10.26 -6.83 -10.69
N ARG A 71 -11.12 -5.93 -11.20
CA ARG A 71 -12.08 -6.25 -12.26
C ARG A 71 -11.40 -6.75 -13.53
N ARG A 72 -10.26 -6.16 -13.90
CA ARG A 72 -9.48 -6.60 -15.08
C ARG A 72 -8.83 -7.96 -14.88
N GLN A 73 -8.38 -8.29 -13.67
CA GLN A 73 -7.70 -9.56 -13.39
C GLN A 73 -8.69 -10.71 -13.18
N MET A 74 -9.81 -10.46 -12.50
CA MET A 74 -10.76 -11.49 -12.06
C MET A 74 -11.98 -11.62 -13.00
N GLY A 75 -12.22 -10.61 -13.84
CA GLY A 75 -13.46 -10.49 -14.59
C GLY A 75 -14.65 -10.02 -13.73
N PRO A 76 -15.75 -9.56 -14.35
CA PRO A 76 -16.97 -9.23 -13.62
C PRO A 76 -17.62 -10.51 -13.05
N GLY A 77 -18.14 -10.43 -11.83
CA GLY A 77 -18.90 -11.53 -11.22
C GLY A 77 -18.87 -11.52 -9.69
N PRO A 78 -19.58 -12.48 -9.05
CA PRO A 78 -19.78 -12.48 -7.60
C PRO A 78 -18.49 -12.46 -6.77
N ALA A 79 -17.42 -13.08 -7.27
CA ALA A 79 -16.11 -13.06 -6.61
C ALA A 79 -15.48 -11.65 -6.61
N CYS A 80 -15.59 -10.92 -7.73
CA CYS A 80 -15.12 -9.54 -7.82
C CYS A 80 -15.95 -8.63 -6.91
N ASP A 81 -17.27 -8.80 -6.88
CA ASP A 81 -18.16 -8.01 -6.03
C ASP A 81 -17.89 -8.27 -4.54
N LEU A 82 -17.61 -9.51 -4.16
CA LEU A 82 -17.25 -9.87 -2.78
C LEU A 82 -15.94 -9.21 -2.33
N VAL A 83 -14.94 -9.11 -3.20
CA VAL A 83 -13.64 -8.49 -2.86
C VAL A 83 -13.75 -6.96 -2.88
N GLY A 84 -14.43 -6.40 -3.88
CA GLY A 84 -14.66 -4.96 -4.02
C GLY A 84 -15.57 -4.37 -2.95
N GLY A 85 -16.52 -5.17 -2.43
CA GLY A 85 -17.45 -4.74 -1.38
C GLY A 85 -16.90 -4.81 0.05
N ARG A 86 -15.64 -5.23 0.25
CA ARG A 86 -15.05 -5.31 1.59
C ARG A 86 -14.78 -3.91 2.14
N PHE A 87 -14.88 -3.77 3.46
CA PHE A 87 -14.69 -2.50 4.16
C PHE A 87 -13.40 -1.75 3.79
N HIS A 88 -12.27 -2.46 3.63
CA HIS A 88 -10.98 -1.85 3.27
C HIS A 88 -10.82 -1.54 1.76
N SER A 89 -11.77 -1.98 0.93
CA SER A 89 -11.78 -1.75 -0.52
C SER A 89 -12.59 -0.52 -0.91
N LEU A 90 -13.16 0.20 0.06
CA LEU A 90 -14.07 1.32 -0.17
C LEU A 90 -13.40 2.66 0.12
N ASP A 91 -13.77 3.67 -0.66
CA ASP A 91 -13.46 5.07 -0.39
C ASP A 91 -14.65 5.76 0.33
N PRO A 92 -14.49 7.00 0.84
CA PRO A 92 -15.62 7.82 1.24
C PRO A 92 -16.61 8.07 0.07
N PRO A 93 -17.93 8.16 0.33
CA PRO A 93 -18.57 8.19 1.66
C PRO A 93 -18.88 6.80 2.26
N GLU A 94 -18.86 5.72 1.49
CA GLU A 94 -19.28 4.39 1.95
C GLU A 94 -18.39 3.87 3.08
N HIS A 95 -17.06 4.02 2.95
CA HIS A 95 -16.12 3.66 4.00
C HIS A 95 -16.38 4.44 5.29
N THR A 96 -16.64 5.75 5.19
CA THR A 96 -16.94 6.60 6.36
C THR A 96 -18.20 6.12 7.08
N ARG A 97 -19.26 5.81 6.34
CA ARG A 97 -20.52 5.28 6.89
C ARG A 97 -20.28 3.97 7.64
N LEU A 98 -19.65 2.98 7.00
CA LEU A 98 -19.40 1.67 7.61
C LEU A 98 -18.46 1.76 8.82
N ARG A 99 -17.39 2.57 8.74
CA ARG A 99 -16.44 2.75 9.84
C ARG A 99 -17.14 3.28 11.08
N SER A 100 -18.08 4.22 10.92
CA SER A 100 -18.82 4.82 12.03
C SER A 100 -19.68 3.80 12.82
N LEU A 101 -20.11 2.72 12.18
CA LEU A 101 -20.85 1.64 12.80
C LEU A 101 -19.91 0.68 13.55
N VAL A 102 -18.79 0.30 12.92
CA VAL A 102 -17.87 -0.72 13.44
C VAL A 102 -16.99 -0.19 14.58
N VAL A 103 -16.51 1.05 14.49
CA VAL A 103 -15.56 1.63 15.47
C VAL A 103 -16.09 1.59 16.91
N LYS A 104 -17.40 1.65 17.11
CA LYS A 104 -18.01 1.60 18.45
C LYS A 104 -17.73 0.29 19.20
N ALA A 105 -17.51 -0.81 18.49
CA ALA A 105 -17.14 -2.10 19.07
C ALA A 105 -15.65 -2.17 19.45
N PHE A 106 -14.81 -1.29 18.90
CA PHE A 106 -13.35 -1.28 19.08
C PHE A 106 -12.85 -0.06 19.86
N SER A 107 -13.70 0.52 20.72
CA SER A 107 -13.24 1.58 21.64
C SER A 107 -12.28 0.99 22.69
N ALA A 108 -11.31 1.77 23.18
CA ALA A 108 -10.34 1.34 24.20
C ALA A 108 -11.00 0.58 25.36
N ARG A 109 -12.06 1.16 25.95
CA ARG A 109 -12.85 0.54 27.03
C ARG A 109 -13.37 -0.87 26.70
N ARG A 110 -13.77 -1.12 25.45
CA ARG A 110 -14.31 -2.42 25.01
C ARG A 110 -13.24 -3.46 24.74
N VAL A 111 -12.00 -3.02 24.50
CA VAL A 111 -10.85 -3.91 24.26
C VAL A 111 -10.20 -4.30 25.59
N GLU A 112 -10.32 -3.44 26.60
CA GLU A 112 -9.85 -3.70 27.97
C GLU A 112 -10.82 -4.56 28.81
N GLU A 113 -12.06 -4.74 28.34
CA GLU A 113 -13.05 -5.70 28.86
C GLU A 113 -12.73 -7.14 28.41
#